data_AF-A0A671E5X5-F1
#
_entry.id   AF-A0A671E5X5-F1
#
_cell.length_a   1.000
_cell.length_b   1.000
_cell.length_c   1.000
_cell.angle_alpha   90.00
_cell.angle_beta   90.00
_cell.angle_gamma   90.00
#
_symmetry.space_group_name_H-M   'P 1'
#
loop_
_entity.id
_entity.type
_entity.pdbx_description
1 polymer ?
#
loop_
_entity_poly.entity_id
_entity_poly.type
_entity_poly.pdbx_seq_one_letter_code
_entity_poly.pdbx_strand_id
1 'polypeptide(L)'
;MTSYSYRQSSASSSFGGLGGGTVRFGAGGAFRAPSIHGGSGGRGVSVSSARFVSSSSSGGYGGGYMGALAGSDGLLVGNEKVTMQNLNDRLASYLDKVRALEAANGDLEVKIRDWYQKQGPGPSRDYSHYYKTIEELRDKILGATIENSRIVLQIDNARLAADDFRTKFETEQALRMSVEADINGLRRVLDELTLARADLEMQIESLKEELAYLKKNHEEEISVLKGQVGGQVSVEVDSAPGIDLAKILSDMRSQYEVMAEKNRKDAEAWFISQTEELNREVAGNTEQLDISKTEAIDLRRTLQGLEIELQTQLSTKAALEGRLAETEAHYGAQLTQIQALISSIEAQLSDVRADTERQNLEYRQLMDIKLRLEQEIATYRSLLEGQEAYYNNLPTTKTA
;
A
#
# COMPACT_ATOMS: atom_id res chain seq x y z
N MET A 1 -39.13 6.48 17.93
CA MET A 1 -39.32 7.69 17.11
C MET A 1 -37.97 8.41 17.12
N THR A 2 -37.20 8.57 16.06
CA THR A 2 -37.49 8.75 14.63
C THR A 2 -36.30 8.18 13.83
N SER A 3 -36.63 7.57 12.70
CA SER A 3 -35.78 6.91 11.69
C SER A 3 -34.86 7.86 10.93
N TYR A 4 -33.72 7.37 10.42
CA TYR A 4 -33.35 7.52 9.01
C TYR A 4 -32.39 6.40 8.56
N SER A 5 -32.77 5.79 7.43
CA SER A 5 -32.11 4.69 6.75
C SER A 5 -31.62 5.16 5.37
N TYR A 6 -30.48 4.66 4.90
CA TYR A 6 -30.23 4.53 3.46
C TYR A 6 -29.57 3.19 3.15
N ARG A 7 -30.36 2.29 2.55
CA ARG A 7 -29.91 1.15 1.75
C ARG A 7 -29.90 1.61 0.30
N GLN A 8 -28.86 1.24 -0.45
CA GLN A 8 -29.02 0.96 -1.87
C GLN A 8 -28.29 -0.33 -2.21
N SER A 9 -29.00 -1.20 -2.90
CA SER A 9 -28.61 -2.52 -3.37
C SER A 9 -29.01 -2.60 -4.83
N SER A 10 -28.11 -3.09 -5.69
CA SER A 10 -28.40 -3.80 -6.95
C SER A 10 -27.06 -4.12 -7.61
N ALA A 11 -26.59 -5.37 -7.67
CA ALA A 11 -27.07 -6.56 -8.38
C ALA A 11 -26.40 -6.76 -9.75
N SER A 12 -25.56 -7.81 -9.80
CA SER A 12 -25.33 -8.81 -10.87
C SER A 12 -25.58 -8.46 -12.35
N SER A 13 -24.60 -8.80 -13.18
CA SER A 13 -24.87 -9.60 -14.39
C SER A 13 -23.75 -10.62 -14.64
N SER A 14 -24.18 -11.86 -14.86
CA SER A 14 -23.42 -13.02 -15.30
C SER A 14 -23.94 -13.39 -16.69
N PHE A 15 -23.02 -13.62 -17.64
CA PHE A 15 -23.16 -14.46 -18.84
C PHE A 15 -21.73 -14.51 -19.43
N GLY A 16 -21.04 -15.64 -19.64
CA GLY A 16 -21.48 -16.91 -20.23
C GLY A 16 -21.10 -16.92 -21.71
N GLY A 17 -20.03 -17.62 -22.11
CA GLY A 17 -19.68 -17.74 -23.54
C GLY A 17 -18.33 -18.38 -23.84
N LEU A 18 -18.29 -19.72 -23.82
CA LEU A 18 -17.30 -20.53 -24.55
C LEU A 18 -17.55 -20.39 -26.06
N GLY A 19 -16.49 -20.20 -26.85
CA GLY A 19 -16.56 -20.20 -28.31
C GLY A 19 -15.19 -20.42 -28.92
N GLY A 20 -14.92 -21.67 -29.30
CA GLY A 20 -13.71 -22.05 -30.02
C GLY A 20 -13.69 -21.50 -31.45
N GLY A 21 -12.49 -21.13 -31.89
CA GLY A 21 -12.19 -20.73 -33.26
C GLY A 21 -10.70 -20.86 -33.51
N THR A 22 -10.28 -22.07 -33.90
CA THR A 22 -8.92 -22.34 -34.39
C THR A 22 -8.73 -21.68 -35.75
N VAL A 23 -7.89 -20.65 -35.81
CA VAL A 23 -7.40 -20.10 -37.08
C VAL A 23 -5.89 -20.27 -37.13
N ARG A 24 -5.45 -21.22 -37.96
CA ARG A 24 -4.05 -21.39 -38.36
C ARG A 24 -3.68 -20.23 -39.29
N PHE A 25 -2.61 -19.52 -38.99
CA PHE A 25 -1.94 -18.63 -39.96
C PHE A 25 -0.43 -18.83 -39.92
N GLY A 26 0.14 -18.89 -41.13
CA GLY A 26 1.54 -19.17 -41.41
C GLY A 26 2.45 -17.95 -41.29
N ALA A 27 3.74 -18.23 -41.45
CA ALA A 27 4.85 -17.31 -41.29
C ALA A 27 4.82 -16.11 -42.25
N GLY A 28 5.17 -14.92 -41.74
CA GLY A 28 5.52 -13.75 -42.53
C GLY A 28 4.55 -12.57 -42.41
N GLY A 29 4.49 -11.92 -41.25
CA GLY A 29 3.80 -10.64 -41.08
C GLY A 29 4.27 -9.93 -39.82
N ALA A 30 4.96 -8.79 -39.97
CA ALA A 30 5.39 -7.97 -38.84
C ALA A 30 4.19 -7.19 -38.26
N PHE A 31 3.80 -7.50 -37.02
CA PHE A 31 2.84 -6.69 -36.28
C PHE A 31 3.55 -5.48 -35.67
N ARG A 32 3.19 -4.27 -36.09
CA ARG A 32 3.54 -3.05 -35.35
C ARG A 32 2.34 -2.67 -34.47
N ALA A 33 2.56 -2.58 -33.16
CA ALA A 33 1.53 -2.15 -32.22
C ALA A 33 1.08 -0.70 -32.52
N PRO A 34 -0.20 -0.35 -32.31
CA PRO A 34 -0.67 1.02 -32.47
C PRO A 34 -0.01 1.90 -31.40
N SER A 35 0.55 3.03 -31.80
CA SER A 35 1.15 4.00 -30.88
C SER A 35 0.08 4.99 -30.39
N ILE A 36 -0.23 4.92 -29.10
CA ILE A 36 -0.99 5.95 -28.39
C ILE A 36 -0.03 7.04 -27.97
N HIS A 37 -0.23 8.26 -28.47
CA HIS A 37 0.46 9.45 -27.95
C HIS A 37 -0.49 10.14 -26.96
N GLY A 38 -0.15 10.07 -25.67
CA GLY A 38 -0.85 10.79 -24.60
C GLY A 38 -0.33 12.21 -24.47
N GLY A 39 -1.17 13.21 -24.79
CA GLY A 39 -0.90 14.62 -24.47
C GLY A 39 -1.25 14.90 -23.01
N SER A 40 -0.29 15.41 -22.23
CA SER A 40 -0.57 15.99 -20.92
C SER A 40 -1.35 17.30 -21.12
N GLY A 41 -2.55 17.41 -20.54
CA GLY A 41 -3.36 18.64 -20.60
C GLY A 41 -4.86 18.49 -20.90
N GLY A 42 -5.44 17.29 -20.82
CA GLY A 42 -6.90 17.16 -20.70
C GLY A 42 -7.74 17.47 -21.94
N ARG A 43 -7.21 17.33 -23.16
CA ARG A 43 -8.03 17.37 -24.40
C ARG A 43 -7.59 16.30 -25.40
N GLY A 44 -8.50 15.33 -25.64
CA GLY A 44 -8.60 14.51 -26.86
C GLY A 44 -7.51 13.47 -27.11
N VAL A 45 -7.87 12.18 -27.06
CA VAL A 45 -7.06 11.07 -27.59
C VAL A 45 -7.40 10.92 -29.08
N SER A 46 -6.43 11.13 -29.96
CA SER A 46 -6.57 10.81 -31.40
C SER A 46 -5.89 9.48 -31.70
N VAL A 47 -6.67 8.53 -32.23
CA VAL A 47 -6.18 7.22 -32.69
C VAL A 47 -6.05 7.25 -34.21
N SER A 48 -4.82 7.18 -34.72
CA SER A 48 -4.58 7.01 -36.16
C SER A 48 -4.53 5.53 -36.51
N SER A 49 -5.51 5.05 -37.27
CA SER A 49 -5.50 3.71 -37.86
C SER A 49 -4.83 3.77 -39.23
N ALA A 50 -3.69 3.08 -39.38
CA ALA A 50 -3.07 2.87 -40.69
C ALA A 50 -3.92 1.88 -41.49
N ARG A 51 -4.59 2.36 -42.54
CA ARG A 51 -5.24 1.51 -43.53
C ARG A 51 -4.17 0.93 -44.44
N PHE A 52 -4.12 -0.40 -44.52
CA PHE A 52 -3.31 -1.11 -45.49
C PHE A 52 -3.83 -0.82 -46.90
N VAL A 53 -3.02 -0.17 -47.74
CA VAL A 53 -3.16 -0.20 -49.19
C VAL A 53 -2.23 -1.30 -49.68
N SER A 54 -2.78 -2.47 -49.96
CA SER A 54 -2.08 -3.52 -50.70
C SER A 54 -1.91 -3.06 -52.15
N SER A 55 -0.67 -2.87 -52.57
CA SER A 55 -0.31 -2.75 -53.99
C SER A 55 -0.53 -4.11 -54.65
N SER A 56 -1.75 -4.36 -55.12
CA SER A 56 -2.03 -5.40 -56.10
C SER A 56 -1.63 -4.86 -57.47
N SER A 57 -0.65 -5.52 -58.07
CA SER A 57 -0.35 -5.46 -59.49
C SER A 57 -1.62 -5.72 -60.32
N SER A 58 -2.15 -4.65 -60.91
CA SER A 58 -3.07 -4.67 -62.05
C SER A 58 -2.73 -3.41 -62.86
N GLY A 59 -2.21 -3.49 -64.08
CA GLY A 59 -2.89 -4.15 -65.18
C GLY A 59 -3.75 -3.11 -65.90
N GLY A 60 -3.20 -2.54 -66.96
CA GLY A 60 -3.97 -1.98 -68.09
C GLY A 60 -4.45 -0.53 -67.96
N TYR A 61 -3.73 0.38 -68.64
CA TYR A 61 -4.22 1.57 -69.36
C TYR A 61 -3.04 2.00 -70.26
N GLY A 62 -3.13 2.25 -71.56
CA GLY A 62 -4.24 2.33 -72.50
C GLY A 62 -3.72 3.02 -73.78
N GLY A 63 -4.43 2.80 -74.89
CA GLY A 63 -4.41 3.61 -76.13
C GLY A 63 -3.10 3.57 -76.94
N GLY A 64 -3.08 3.30 -78.24
CA GLY A 64 -4.06 3.59 -79.29
C GLY A 64 -3.43 4.52 -80.34
N TYR A 65 -3.95 4.48 -81.58
CA TYR A 65 -3.49 5.13 -82.82
C TYR A 65 -2.40 4.33 -83.57
N MET A 66 -2.66 3.56 -84.64
CA MET A 66 -3.57 3.65 -85.79
C MET A 66 -3.22 4.80 -86.77
N GLY A 67 -2.81 4.39 -87.99
CA GLY A 67 -2.46 5.23 -89.15
C GLY A 67 -1.57 4.42 -90.11
N ALA A 68 -2.12 3.43 -90.83
CA ALA A 68 -2.49 3.57 -92.25
C ALA A 68 -1.32 4.07 -93.11
N LEU A 69 -0.76 3.27 -94.02
CA LEU A 69 -1.33 3.04 -95.35
C LEU A 69 -0.83 1.72 -95.94
N ALA A 70 -1.78 0.87 -96.35
CA ALA A 70 -1.54 -0.20 -97.30
C ALA A 70 -1.54 0.37 -98.72
N GLY A 71 -0.66 -0.17 -99.56
CA GLY A 71 -0.81 -0.18 -101.02
C GLY A 71 -0.03 0.88 -101.78
N SER A 72 1.17 0.53 -102.23
CA SER A 72 1.40 0.33 -103.67
C SER A 72 2.85 -0.11 -103.89
N ASP A 73 2.96 -1.35 -104.33
CA ASP A 73 4.03 -1.95 -105.09
C ASP A 73 4.69 -0.96 -106.07
N GLY A 74 6.02 -0.92 -106.11
CA GLY A 74 6.75 -0.17 -107.15
C GLY A 74 8.08 0.46 -106.74
N LEU A 75 9.17 -0.13 -107.24
CA LEU A 75 10.45 0.50 -107.60
C LEU A 75 11.51 0.76 -106.50
N LEU A 76 12.21 -0.34 -106.22
CA LEU A 76 13.53 -0.47 -105.60
C LEU A 76 14.71 0.16 -106.41
N VAL A 77 14.73 1.47 -106.73
CA VAL A 77 15.96 2.12 -107.25
C VAL A 77 16.01 3.62 -106.90
N GLY A 78 16.55 4.01 -105.73
CA GLY A 78 16.76 5.44 -105.38
C GLY A 78 17.09 5.79 -103.92
N ASN A 79 17.62 4.86 -103.11
CA ASN A 79 17.44 4.87 -101.65
C ASN A 79 18.62 5.39 -100.79
N GLU A 80 19.69 5.93 -101.36
CA GLU A 80 20.91 6.24 -100.58
C GLU A 80 21.03 7.71 -100.14
N LYS A 81 20.49 8.64 -100.95
CA LYS A 81 20.57 10.09 -100.64
C LYS A 81 19.55 10.54 -99.59
N VAL A 82 18.34 9.98 -99.63
CA VAL A 82 17.26 10.29 -98.68
C VAL A 82 17.53 9.65 -97.31
N THR A 83 18.16 8.47 -97.28
CA THR A 83 18.62 7.84 -96.03
C THR A 83 19.75 8.63 -95.38
N MET A 84 20.71 9.15 -96.16
CA MET A 84 21.75 10.06 -95.66
C MET A 84 21.20 11.40 -95.16
N GLN A 85 20.17 11.95 -95.81
CA GLN A 85 19.50 13.15 -95.29
C GLN A 85 18.78 12.88 -93.97
N ASN A 86 18.02 11.80 -93.85
CA ASN A 86 17.37 11.41 -92.59
C ASN A 86 18.37 11.17 -91.44
N LEU A 87 19.55 10.62 -91.75
CA LEU A 87 20.64 10.45 -90.78
C LEU A 87 21.23 11.79 -90.34
N ASN A 88 21.47 12.70 -91.28
CA ASN A 88 21.96 14.04 -90.99
C ASN A 88 20.96 14.88 -90.20
N ASP A 89 19.66 14.81 -90.52
CA ASP A 89 18.61 15.51 -89.78
C ASP A 89 18.49 14.94 -88.35
N ARG A 90 18.66 13.63 -88.20
CA ARG A 90 18.69 12.98 -86.88
C ARG A 90 19.95 13.37 -86.09
N LEU A 91 21.10 13.51 -86.74
CA LEU A 91 22.34 13.98 -86.10
C LEU A 91 22.24 15.46 -85.70
N ALA A 92 21.65 16.31 -86.54
CA ALA A 92 21.37 17.70 -86.21
C ALA A 92 20.44 17.79 -84.99
N SER A 93 19.35 17.02 -84.97
CA SER A 93 18.44 16.96 -83.81
C SER A 93 19.13 16.43 -82.54
N TYR A 94 20.10 15.51 -82.69
CA TYR A 94 20.89 15.00 -81.57
C TYR A 94 21.86 16.06 -81.04
N LEU A 95 22.56 16.79 -81.92
CA LEU A 95 23.45 17.88 -81.53
C LEU A 95 22.69 19.03 -80.83
N ASP A 96 21.51 19.38 -81.33
CA ASP A 96 20.66 20.39 -80.67
C ASP A 96 20.19 19.91 -79.30
N LYS A 97 19.87 18.62 -79.15
CA LYS A 97 19.53 18.01 -77.86
C LYS A 97 20.70 17.97 -76.89
N VAL A 98 21.92 17.68 -77.37
CA VAL A 98 23.14 17.72 -76.54
C VAL A 98 23.40 19.14 -76.06
N ARG A 99 23.31 20.14 -76.93
CA ARG A 99 23.47 21.56 -76.55
C ARG A 99 22.43 22.01 -75.52
N ALA A 100 21.17 21.59 -75.69
CA ALA A 100 20.12 21.90 -74.73
C ALA A 100 20.37 21.22 -73.36
N LEU A 101 20.89 20.00 -73.34
CA LEU A 101 21.25 19.28 -72.11
C LEU A 101 22.47 19.88 -71.43
N GLU A 102 23.48 20.31 -72.19
CA GLU A 102 24.66 21.01 -71.65
C GLU A 102 24.27 22.34 -71.00
N ALA A 103 23.39 23.13 -71.64
CA ALA A 103 22.86 24.36 -71.06
C ALA A 103 22.05 24.08 -69.78
N ALA A 104 21.18 23.06 -69.79
CA ALA A 104 20.40 22.68 -68.62
C ALA A 104 21.28 22.17 -67.47
N ASN A 105 22.35 21.42 -67.76
CA ASN A 105 23.33 21.00 -66.75
C ASN A 105 24.08 22.19 -66.15
N GLY A 106 24.50 23.16 -66.97
CA GLY A 106 25.12 24.40 -66.48
C GLY A 106 24.21 25.16 -65.51
N ASP A 107 22.92 25.28 -65.84
CA ASP A 107 21.92 25.92 -64.98
C ASP A 107 21.70 25.15 -63.66
N LEU A 108 21.71 23.82 -63.71
CA LEU A 108 21.58 22.98 -62.52
C LEU A 108 22.79 23.09 -61.60
N GLU A 109 24.01 23.13 -62.15
CA GLU A 109 25.23 23.32 -61.36
C GLU A 109 25.25 24.66 -60.62
N VAL A 110 24.79 25.73 -61.27
CA VAL A 110 24.67 27.05 -60.62
C VAL A 110 23.64 27.00 -59.49
N LYS A 111 22.48 26.38 -59.72
CA LYS A 111 21.45 26.21 -58.67
C LYS A 111 21.95 25.38 -57.49
N ILE A 112 22.73 24.34 -57.74
CA ILE A 112 23.33 23.51 -56.69
C ILE A 112 24.33 24.34 -55.87
N ARG A 113 25.21 25.12 -56.54
CA ARG A 113 26.16 26.01 -55.87
C ARG A 113 25.46 27.06 -55.00
N ASP A 114 24.43 27.71 -55.54
CA ASP A 114 23.63 28.69 -54.80
C ASP A 114 22.90 28.06 -53.61
N TRP A 115 22.41 26.82 -53.76
CA TRP A 115 21.75 26.10 -52.68
C TRP A 115 22.73 25.79 -51.55
N TYR A 116 23.94 25.30 -51.85
CA TYR A 116 24.97 25.06 -50.84
C TYR A 116 25.44 26.33 -50.13
N GLN A 117 25.53 27.46 -50.83
CA GLN A 117 25.87 28.73 -50.19
C GLN A 117 24.76 29.25 -49.27
N LYS A 118 23.49 29.07 -49.65
CA LYS A 118 22.34 29.49 -48.82
C LYS A 118 22.03 28.52 -47.67
N GLN A 119 22.40 27.25 -47.82
CA GLN A 119 22.15 26.17 -46.84
C GLN A 119 23.40 25.74 -46.09
N GLY A 120 24.49 26.51 -46.18
CA GLY A 120 25.66 26.30 -45.32
C GLY A 120 25.23 26.31 -43.84
N PRO A 121 25.83 25.50 -42.96
CA PRO A 121 25.47 25.49 -41.54
C PRO A 121 25.63 26.91 -40.99
N GLY A 122 24.51 27.52 -40.58
CA GLY A 122 24.55 28.82 -39.91
C GLY A 122 25.39 28.75 -38.63
N PRO A 123 25.89 29.88 -38.11
CA PRO A 123 26.61 29.91 -36.84
C PRO A 123 25.74 29.25 -35.76
N SER A 124 26.34 28.33 -35.01
CA SER A 124 25.68 27.60 -33.93
C SER A 124 24.96 28.57 -33.00
N ARG A 125 23.68 28.34 -32.74
CA ARG A 125 22.89 29.18 -31.82
C ARG A 125 23.50 29.07 -30.41
N ASP A 126 23.88 30.19 -29.81
CA ASP A 126 24.49 30.19 -28.48
C ASP A 126 23.48 29.88 -27.37
N TYR A 127 23.51 28.65 -26.85
CA TYR A 127 22.65 28.18 -25.75
C TYR A 127 23.22 28.45 -24.34
N SER A 128 24.33 29.18 -24.23
CA SER A 128 25.08 29.38 -22.98
C SER A 128 24.22 29.90 -21.81
N HIS A 129 23.29 30.83 -22.08
CA HIS A 129 22.42 31.39 -21.05
C HIS A 129 21.45 30.37 -20.43
N TYR A 130 21.00 29.37 -21.20
CA TYR A 130 20.12 28.31 -20.67
C TYR A 130 20.87 27.44 -19.66
N TYR A 131 22.15 27.14 -19.88
CA TYR A 131 22.93 26.35 -18.92
C TYR A 131 23.02 27.03 -17.56
N LYS A 132 23.23 28.35 -17.52
CA LYS A 132 23.23 29.11 -16.26
C LYS A 132 21.88 29.02 -15.55
N THR A 133 20.77 29.20 -16.28
CA THR A 133 19.44 29.07 -15.68
C THR A 133 19.13 27.66 -15.19
N ILE A 134 19.60 26.63 -15.91
CA ILE A 134 19.44 25.22 -15.52
C ILE A 134 20.23 24.93 -14.24
N GLU A 135 21.44 25.45 -14.14
CA GLU A 135 22.30 25.32 -12.95
C GLU A 135 21.66 26.00 -11.73
N GLU A 136 21.21 27.26 -11.87
CA GLU A 136 20.51 27.97 -10.80
C GLU A 136 19.23 27.24 -10.34
N LEU A 137 18.48 26.63 -11.27
CA LEU A 137 17.31 25.82 -10.93
C LEU A 137 17.68 24.53 -10.23
N ARG A 138 18.77 23.86 -10.65
CA ARG A 138 19.28 22.65 -9.97
C ARG A 138 19.71 22.97 -8.54
N ASP A 139 20.42 24.08 -8.32
CA ASP A 139 20.84 24.51 -6.98
C ASP A 139 19.63 24.80 -6.07
N LYS A 140 18.60 25.46 -6.60
CA LYS A 140 17.35 25.68 -5.86
C LYS A 140 16.64 24.38 -5.50
N ILE A 141 16.60 23.41 -6.42
CA ILE A 141 16.01 22.09 -6.16
C ILE A 141 16.81 21.36 -5.07
N LEU A 142 18.13 21.38 -5.15
CA LEU A 142 19.00 20.76 -4.15
C LEU A 142 18.82 21.42 -2.77
N GLY A 143 18.82 22.76 -2.72
CA GLY A 143 18.56 23.50 -1.49
C GLY A 143 17.20 23.18 -0.88
N ALA A 144 16.15 23.14 -1.70
CA ALA A 144 14.81 22.76 -1.26
C ALA A 144 14.73 21.29 -0.78
N THR A 145 15.47 20.38 -1.42
CA THR A 145 15.53 18.96 -1.03
C THR A 145 16.22 18.77 0.32
N ILE A 146 17.32 19.49 0.56
CA ILE A 146 18.02 19.48 1.84
C ILE A 146 17.13 20.06 2.94
N GLU A 147 16.47 21.19 2.69
CA GLU A 147 15.57 21.81 3.66
C GLU A 147 14.35 20.93 3.95
N ASN A 148 13.78 20.28 2.93
CA ASN A 148 12.71 19.32 3.12
C ASN A 148 13.16 18.15 4.02
N SER A 149 14.33 17.59 3.74
CA SER A 149 14.91 16.52 4.56
C SER A 149 15.14 16.97 6.01
N ARG A 150 15.61 18.20 6.22
CA ARG A 150 15.78 18.80 7.56
C ARG A 150 14.44 18.92 8.30
N ILE A 151 13.40 19.41 7.62
CA ILE A 151 12.05 19.55 8.21
C ILE A 151 11.48 18.18 8.56
N VAL A 152 11.64 17.17 7.70
CA VAL A 152 11.21 15.79 7.97
C VAL A 152 11.88 15.25 9.24
N LEU A 153 13.19 15.42 9.38
CA LEU A 153 13.90 15.01 10.59
C LEU A 153 13.41 15.74 11.85
N GLN A 154 13.09 17.03 11.75
CA GLN A 154 12.51 17.78 12.87
C GLN A 154 11.11 17.28 13.24
N ILE A 155 10.29 16.92 12.25
CA ILE A 155 8.96 16.33 12.47
C ILE A 155 9.10 14.99 13.19
N ASP A 156 10.00 14.13 12.71
CA ASP A 156 10.22 12.82 13.31
C ASP A 156 10.77 12.94 14.74
N ASN A 157 11.70 13.87 14.99
CA ASN A 157 12.19 14.14 16.33
C ASN A 157 11.08 14.66 17.27
N ALA A 158 10.22 15.57 16.79
CA ALA A 158 9.10 16.08 17.57
C ALA A 158 8.05 14.99 17.86
N ARG A 159 7.81 14.07 16.91
CA ARG A 159 6.93 12.91 17.11
C ARG A 159 7.49 11.95 18.15
N LEU A 160 8.77 11.59 18.06
CA LEU A 160 9.43 10.73 19.05
C LEU A 160 9.39 11.36 20.45
N ALA A 161 9.64 12.67 20.56
CA ALA A 161 9.53 13.36 21.85
C ALA A 161 8.10 13.37 22.39
N ALA A 162 7.09 13.53 21.53
CA ALA A 162 5.69 13.46 21.93
C ALA A 162 5.29 12.07 22.42
N ASP A 163 5.75 11.00 21.74
CA ASP A 163 5.52 9.62 22.14
C ASP A 163 6.24 9.28 23.45
N ASP A 164 7.46 9.78 23.66
CA ASP A 164 8.18 9.67 24.93
C ASP A 164 7.43 10.36 26.08
N PHE A 165 6.86 11.53 25.86
CA PHE A 165 6.04 12.20 26.88
C PHE A 165 4.71 11.49 27.12
N ARG A 166 4.11 10.93 26.08
CA ARG A 166 2.88 10.15 26.19
C ARG A 166 3.08 8.91 27.05
N THR A 167 4.11 8.12 26.75
CA THR A 167 4.43 6.92 27.53
C THR A 167 4.76 7.26 28.98
N LYS A 168 5.55 8.31 29.23
CA LYS A 168 5.81 8.82 30.58
C LYS A 168 4.53 9.23 31.31
N PHE A 169 3.64 9.95 30.64
CA PHE A 169 2.35 10.35 31.20
C PHE A 169 1.48 9.14 31.56
N GLU A 170 1.38 8.15 30.67
CA GLU A 170 0.62 6.91 30.91
C GLU A 170 1.20 6.15 32.11
N THR A 171 2.54 6.06 32.25
CA THR A 171 3.17 5.42 33.41
C THR A 171 2.93 6.17 34.72
N GLU A 172 3.07 7.50 34.72
CA GLU A 172 2.80 8.33 35.90
C GLU A 172 1.32 8.31 36.28
N GLN A 173 0.42 8.30 35.30
CA GLN A 173 -1.01 8.17 35.55
C GLN A 173 -1.33 6.83 36.20
N ALA A 174 -0.74 5.73 35.73
CA ALA A 174 -0.91 4.41 36.33
C ALA A 174 -0.39 4.37 37.78
N LEU A 175 0.80 4.93 38.04
CA LEU A 175 1.35 5.05 39.40
C LEU A 175 0.45 5.90 40.30
N ARG A 176 -0.04 7.04 39.79
CA ARG A 176 -0.96 7.92 40.53
C ARG A 176 -2.24 7.17 40.92
N MET A 177 -2.84 6.42 40.00
CA MET A 177 -4.05 5.62 40.29
C MET A 177 -3.77 4.53 41.33
N SER A 178 -2.61 3.87 41.26
CA SER A 178 -2.21 2.88 42.27
C SER A 178 -2.08 3.52 43.65
N VAL A 179 -1.39 4.65 43.75
CA VAL A 179 -1.22 5.38 45.02
C VAL A 179 -2.56 5.89 45.55
N GLU A 180 -3.46 6.37 44.69
CA GLU A 180 -4.82 6.75 45.10
C GLU A 180 -5.62 5.56 45.63
N ALA A 181 -5.48 4.38 45.02
CA ALA A 181 -6.11 3.16 45.53
C ALA A 181 -5.56 2.78 46.91
N ASP A 182 -4.24 2.85 47.10
CA ASP A 182 -3.58 2.59 48.38
C ASP A 182 -4.03 3.58 49.47
N ILE A 183 -4.10 4.89 49.15
CA ILE A 183 -4.59 5.92 50.08
C ILE A 183 -6.05 5.62 50.48
N ASN A 184 -6.90 5.25 49.53
CA ASN A 184 -8.28 4.89 49.83
C ASN A 184 -8.38 3.61 50.67
N GLY A 185 -7.49 2.63 50.46
CA GLY A 185 -7.35 1.46 51.32
C GLY A 185 -6.94 1.82 52.74
N LEU A 186 -5.92 2.66 52.90
CA LEU A 186 -5.44 3.13 54.20
C LEU A 186 -6.50 3.94 54.96
N ARG A 187 -7.33 4.73 54.26
CA ARG A 187 -8.46 5.42 54.87
C ARG A 187 -9.49 4.44 55.45
N ARG A 188 -9.82 3.37 54.71
CA ARG A 188 -10.72 2.32 55.24
C ARG A 188 -10.15 1.63 56.47
N VAL A 189 -8.86 1.27 56.44
CA VAL A 189 -8.18 0.67 57.61
C VAL A 189 -8.20 1.62 58.81
N LEU A 190 -7.99 2.93 58.59
CA LEU A 190 -8.09 3.93 59.65
C LEU A 190 -9.50 4.00 60.24
N ASP A 191 -10.53 3.98 59.41
CA ASP A 191 -11.92 3.97 59.86
C ASP A 191 -12.23 2.70 60.68
N GLU A 192 -11.80 1.53 60.22
CA GLU A 192 -11.92 0.24 60.93
C GLU A 192 -11.20 0.27 62.29
N LEU A 193 -9.96 0.77 62.33
CA LEU A 193 -9.21 0.92 63.59
C LEU A 193 -9.87 1.92 64.54
N THR A 194 -10.50 2.96 64.00
CA THR A 194 -11.23 3.95 64.81
C THR A 194 -12.47 3.33 65.44
N LEU A 195 -13.22 2.51 64.69
CA LEU A 195 -14.34 1.75 65.21
C LEU A 195 -13.90 0.73 66.27
N ALA A 196 -12.84 -0.04 66.00
CA ALA A 196 -12.30 -1.01 66.96
C ALA A 196 -11.81 -0.33 68.25
N ARG A 197 -11.18 0.85 68.14
CA ARG A 197 -10.81 1.64 69.32
C ARG A 197 -12.04 2.07 70.13
N ALA A 198 -13.09 2.56 69.47
CA ALA A 198 -14.31 2.98 70.16
C ALA A 198 -15.00 1.81 70.88
N ASP A 199 -15.04 0.63 70.26
CA ASP A 199 -15.56 -0.60 70.87
C ASP A 199 -14.75 -1.01 72.12
N LEU A 200 -13.42 -1.02 72.01
CA LEU A 200 -12.55 -1.29 73.16
C LEU A 200 -12.69 -0.24 74.27
N GLU A 201 -12.88 1.04 73.94
CA GLU A 201 -13.15 2.09 74.92
C GLU A 201 -14.49 1.87 75.64
N MET A 202 -15.54 1.45 74.92
CA MET A 202 -16.81 1.06 75.53
C MET A 202 -16.67 -0.14 76.47
N GLN A 203 -15.94 -1.19 76.06
CA GLN A 203 -15.68 -2.36 76.91
C GLN A 203 -14.88 -2.01 78.17
N ILE A 204 -13.90 -1.10 78.04
CA ILE A 204 -13.15 -0.62 79.20
C ILE A 204 -14.08 0.12 80.17
N GLU A 205 -14.96 0.97 79.67
CA GLU A 205 -15.87 1.73 80.53
C GLU A 205 -16.92 0.83 81.20
N SER A 206 -17.48 -0.14 80.47
CA SER A 206 -18.41 -1.12 81.06
C SER A 206 -17.74 -1.95 82.17
N LEU A 207 -16.49 -2.41 81.95
CA LEU A 207 -15.73 -3.14 82.97
C LEU A 207 -15.40 -2.26 84.19
N LYS A 208 -15.15 -0.96 84.01
CA LYS A 208 -14.96 -0.03 85.15
C LYS A 208 -16.26 0.15 85.94
N GLU A 209 -17.40 0.28 85.26
CA GLU A 209 -18.72 0.37 85.89
C GLU A 209 -19.02 -0.90 86.70
N GLU A 210 -18.78 -2.08 86.13
CA GLU A 210 -18.93 -3.37 86.84
C GLU A 210 -18.02 -3.45 88.08
N LEU A 211 -16.76 -3.01 87.96
CA LEU A 211 -15.82 -2.99 89.08
C LEU A 211 -16.28 -2.03 90.18
N ALA A 212 -16.77 -0.84 89.81
CA ALA A 212 -17.33 0.13 90.75
C ALA A 212 -18.58 -0.42 91.46
N TYR A 213 -19.46 -1.09 90.70
CA TYR A 213 -20.65 -1.76 91.23
C TYR A 213 -20.28 -2.87 92.24
N LEU A 214 -19.33 -3.74 91.88
CA LEU A 214 -18.83 -4.80 92.78
C LEU A 214 -18.21 -4.24 94.06
N LYS A 215 -17.42 -3.17 93.97
CA LYS A 215 -16.84 -2.49 95.15
C LYS A 215 -17.92 -1.93 96.06
N LYS A 216 -18.93 -1.26 95.49
CA LYS A 216 -20.05 -0.70 96.25
C LYS A 216 -20.84 -1.81 96.94
N ASN A 217 -21.19 -2.88 96.24
CA ASN A 217 -21.87 -4.03 96.83
C ASN A 217 -21.06 -4.64 97.98
N HIS A 218 -19.75 -4.81 97.80
CA HIS A 218 -18.89 -5.33 98.85
C HIS A 218 -18.83 -4.40 100.07
N GLU A 219 -18.79 -3.09 99.87
CA GLU A 219 -18.82 -2.10 100.95
C GLU A 219 -20.16 -2.11 101.69
N GLU A 220 -21.27 -2.24 100.97
CA GLU A 220 -22.61 -2.44 101.55
C GLU A 220 -22.70 -3.74 102.35
N GLU A 221 -22.22 -4.87 101.81
CA GLU A 221 -22.18 -6.16 102.51
C GLU A 221 -21.31 -6.09 103.77
N ILE A 222 -20.13 -5.47 103.72
CA ILE A 222 -19.28 -5.25 104.89
C ILE A 222 -19.98 -4.34 105.90
N SER A 223 -20.70 -3.31 105.46
CA SER A 223 -21.48 -2.42 106.33
C SER A 223 -22.59 -3.19 107.04
N VAL A 224 -23.32 -4.04 106.31
CA VAL A 224 -24.34 -4.94 106.87
C VAL A 224 -23.73 -5.92 107.86
N LEU A 225 -22.65 -6.61 107.50
CA LEU A 225 -21.95 -7.54 108.39
C LEU A 225 -21.37 -6.85 109.62
N LYS A 226 -20.83 -5.63 109.49
CA LYS A 226 -20.40 -4.80 110.64
C LYS A 226 -21.57 -4.41 111.52
N GLY A 227 -22.72 -4.07 110.93
CA GLY A 227 -23.98 -3.86 111.66
C GLY A 227 -24.46 -5.12 112.39
N GLN A 228 -24.23 -6.29 111.80
CA GLN A 228 -24.61 -7.59 112.36
C GLN A 228 -23.69 -8.05 113.51
N VAL A 229 -22.43 -7.61 113.53
CA VAL A 229 -21.45 -7.90 114.59
C VAL A 229 -21.65 -7.00 115.84
N GLY A 230 -22.50 -5.97 115.77
CA GLY A 230 -22.80 -5.05 116.88
C GLY A 230 -24.15 -5.24 117.59
N GLY A 231 -24.89 -6.31 117.30
CA GLY A 231 -26.26 -6.49 117.81
C GLY A 231 -26.53 -7.86 118.41
N GLN A 232 -26.22 -8.03 119.69
CA GLN A 232 -26.82 -9.08 120.52
C GLN A 232 -28.03 -8.47 121.24
N VAL A 233 -29.22 -8.43 120.62
CA VAL A 233 -30.47 -8.13 121.36
C VAL A 233 -31.67 -8.86 120.77
N SER A 234 -32.18 -9.76 121.62
CA SER A 234 -33.58 -10.06 121.94
C SER A 234 -34.61 -10.19 120.81
N VAL A 235 -35.02 -11.44 120.66
CA VAL A 235 -36.33 -11.86 120.16
C VAL A 235 -37.41 -11.36 121.13
N GLU A 236 -38.32 -10.50 120.67
CA GLU A 236 -39.66 -10.34 121.23
C GLU A 236 -40.67 -10.52 120.11
N VAL A 237 -41.46 -11.58 120.25
CA VAL A 237 -42.54 -11.99 119.36
C VAL A 237 -43.75 -11.14 119.71
N ASP A 238 -44.08 -10.16 118.86
CA ASP A 238 -45.40 -9.53 118.84
C ASP A 238 -46.24 -10.18 117.72
N SER A 239 -47.26 -10.93 118.11
CA SER A 239 -48.23 -11.55 117.19
C SER A 239 -49.21 -10.50 116.70
N ALA A 240 -48.81 -9.80 115.64
CA ALA A 240 -49.71 -8.97 114.84
C ALA A 240 -50.49 -9.85 113.82
N PRO A 241 -51.70 -9.44 113.45
CA PRO A 241 -52.87 -10.29 113.24
C PRO A 241 -52.81 -11.09 111.93
N GLY A 242 -53.49 -12.25 111.94
CA GLY A 242 -53.61 -13.23 110.85
C GLY A 242 -53.20 -12.72 109.47
N ILE A 243 -51.99 -13.09 109.07
CA ILE A 243 -51.50 -12.93 107.71
C ILE A 243 -52.53 -13.56 106.78
N ASP A 244 -53.15 -12.72 105.97
CA ASP A 244 -54.09 -13.13 104.94
C ASP A 244 -53.33 -13.95 103.90
N LEU A 245 -53.27 -15.27 104.14
CA LEU A 245 -52.62 -16.23 103.26
C LEU A 245 -53.17 -16.12 101.83
N ALA A 246 -54.43 -15.71 101.69
CA ALA A 246 -55.06 -15.49 100.39
C ALA A 246 -54.43 -14.28 99.67
N LYS A 247 -54.07 -13.21 100.38
CA LYS A 247 -53.36 -12.05 99.82
C LYS A 247 -51.94 -12.39 99.38
N ILE A 248 -51.18 -13.15 100.19
CA ILE A 248 -49.82 -13.59 99.81
C ILE A 248 -49.84 -14.58 98.64
N LEU A 249 -50.78 -15.53 98.63
CA LEU A 249 -50.98 -16.45 97.49
C LEU A 249 -51.41 -15.68 96.23
N SER A 250 -52.22 -14.63 96.39
CA SER A 250 -52.63 -13.74 95.29
C SER A 250 -51.44 -12.91 94.78
N ASP A 251 -50.60 -12.37 95.66
CA ASP A 251 -49.40 -11.61 95.29
C ASP A 251 -48.35 -12.51 94.63
N MET A 252 -48.15 -13.74 95.11
CA MET A 252 -47.29 -14.72 94.42
C MET A 252 -47.83 -15.09 93.05
N ARG A 253 -49.16 -15.32 92.90
CA ARG A 253 -49.77 -15.56 91.59
C ARG A 253 -49.57 -14.36 90.65
N SER A 254 -49.80 -13.15 91.14
CA SER A 254 -49.57 -11.91 90.40
C SER A 254 -48.11 -11.79 89.94
N GLN A 255 -47.14 -12.07 90.81
CA GLN A 255 -45.72 -12.06 90.44
C GLN A 255 -45.36 -13.13 89.40
N TYR A 256 -45.90 -14.34 89.53
CA TYR A 256 -45.70 -15.40 88.53
C TYR A 256 -46.34 -15.05 87.20
N GLU A 257 -47.52 -14.42 87.22
CA GLU A 257 -48.22 -13.99 86.00
C GLU A 257 -47.45 -12.87 85.30
N VAL A 258 -46.95 -11.89 86.04
CA VAL A 258 -46.06 -10.84 85.50
C VAL A 258 -44.75 -11.44 84.96
N MET A 259 -44.16 -12.41 85.65
CA MET A 259 -42.92 -13.06 85.21
C MET A 259 -43.13 -13.93 83.97
N ALA A 260 -44.25 -14.65 83.88
CA ALA A 260 -44.64 -15.43 82.70
C ALA A 260 -44.94 -14.53 81.50
N GLU A 261 -45.66 -13.42 81.72
CA GLU A 261 -45.94 -12.41 80.71
C GLU A 261 -44.65 -11.73 80.21
N LYS A 262 -43.72 -11.43 81.12
CA LYS A 262 -42.41 -10.89 80.79
C LYS A 262 -41.58 -11.88 79.98
N ASN A 263 -41.47 -13.14 80.42
CA ASN A 263 -40.79 -14.19 79.67
C ASN A 263 -41.39 -14.40 78.27
N ARG A 264 -42.72 -14.33 78.14
CA ARG A 264 -43.39 -14.42 76.84
C ARG A 264 -42.98 -13.26 75.92
N LYS A 265 -43.01 -12.02 76.43
CA LYS A 265 -42.61 -10.83 75.67
C LYS A 265 -41.12 -10.84 75.31
N ASP A 266 -40.25 -11.25 76.24
CA ASP A 266 -38.81 -11.33 76.02
C ASP A 266 -38.48 -12.42 74.97
N ALA A 267 -39.17 -13.56 75.01
CA ALA A 267 -39.06 -14.59 73.97
C ALA A 267 -39.57 -14.10 72.61
N GLU A 268 -40.74 -13.43 72.55
CA GLU A 268 -41.27 -12.83 71.33
C GLU A 268 -40.30 -11.78 70.74
N ALA A 269 -39.77 -10.89 71.57
CA ALA A 269 -38.79 -9.89 71.16
C ALA A 269 -37.50 -10.53 70.65
N TRP A 270 -37.01 -11.58 71.31
CA TRP A 270 -35.84 -12.34 70.86
C TRP A 270 -36.09 -13.02 69.52
N PHE A 271 -37.24 -13.66 69.33
CA PHE A 271 -37.61 -14.26 68.04
C PHE A 271 -37.75 -13.22 66.93
N ILE A 272 -38.36 -12.07 67.20
CA ILE A 272 -38.47 -10.98 66.23
C ILE A 272 -37.08 -10.47 65.85
N SER A 273 -36.21 -10.21 66.83
CA SER A 273 -34.83 -9.76 66.59
C SER A 273 -34.07 -10.76 65.71
N GLN A 274 -34.13 -12.06 66.00
CA GLN A 274 -33.45 -13.05 65.17
C GLN A 274 -34.04 -13.20 63.78
N THR A 275 -35.36 -13.07 63.64
CA THR A 275 -36.00 -13.12 62.32
C THR A 275 -35.64 -11.89 61.49
N GLU A 276 -35.52 -10.72 62.12
CA GLU A 276 -35.11 -9.48 61.47
C GLU A 276 -33.63 -9.52 61.06
N GLU A 277 -32.75 -10.02 61.92
CA GLU A 277 -31.34 -10.21 61.59
C GLU A 277 -31.15 -11.22 60.45
N LEU A 278 -31.83 -12.36 60.48
CA LEU A 278 -31.81 -13.33 59.39
C LEU A 278 -32.34 -12.74 58.08
N ASN A 279 -33.44 -11.97 58.13
CA ASN A 279 -33.96 -11.30 56.94
C ASN A 279 -32.98 -10.26 56.39
N ARG A 280 -32.25 -9.55 57.27
CA ARG A 280 -31.22 -8.58 56.87
C ARG A 280 -30.05 -9.29 56.18
N GLU A 281 -29.60 -10.41 56.73
CA GLU A 281 -28.53 -11.23 56.16
C GLU A 281 -28.95 -11.84 54.82
N VAL A 282 -30.17 -12.38 54.73
CA VAL A 282 -30.73 -12.90 53.47
C VAL A 282 -30.82 -11.80 52.41
N ALA A 283 -31.30 -10.61 52.76
CA ALA A 283 -31.37 -9.48 51.85
C ALA A 283 -29.98 -9.08 51.34
N GLY A 284 -28.99 -8.97 52.23
CA GLY A 284 -27.61 -8.67 51.87
C GLY A 284 -26.99 -9.75 50.96
N ASN A 285 -27.19 -11.02 51.28
CA ASN A 285 -26.73 -12.14 50.47
C ASN A 285 -27.41 -12.17 49.09
N THR A 286 -28.70 -11.85 49.00
CA THR A 286 -29.39 -11.75 47.70
C THR A 286 -28.86 -10.60 46.84
N GLU A 287 -28.57 -9.44 47.44
CA GLU A 287 -28.00 -8.30 46.73
C GLU A 287 -26.58 -8.62 46.22
N GLN A 288 -25.74 -9.23 47.06
CA GLN A 288 -24.40 -9.68 46.65
C GLN A 288 -24.46 -10.70 45.52
N LEU A 289 -25.42 -11.63 45.57
CA LEU A 289 -25.62 -12.64 44.52
C LEU A 289 -26.04 -11.98 43.21
N ASP A 290 -26.95 -11.00 43.26
CA ASP A 290 -27.37 -10.25 42.06
C ASP A 290 -26.22 -9.41 41.48
N ILE A 291 -25.42 -8.75 42.31
CA ILE A 291 -24.22 -8.02 41.86
C ILE A 291 -23.24 -8.98 41.17
N SER A 292 -22.87 -10.08 41.83
CA SER A 292 -21.96 -11.09 41.26
C SER A 292 -22.48 -11.67 39.95
N LYS A 293 -23.79 -11.89 39.85
CA LYS A 293 -24.44 -12.34 38.61
C LYS A 293 -24.35 -11.30 37.50
N THR A 294 -24.55 -10.01 37.79
CA THR A 294 -24.38 -8.94 36.79
C THR A 294 -22.93 -8.82 36.33
N GLU A 295 -21.96 -8.86 37.25
CA GLU A 295 -20.54 -8.86 36.93
C GLU A 295 -20.16 -10.05 36.04
N ALA A 296 -20.65 -11.26 36.34
CA ALA A 296 -20.40 -12.44 35.52
C ALA A 296 -20.99 -12.30 34.09
N ILE A 297 -22.16 -11.66 33.95
CA ILE A 297 -22.76 -11.39 32.64
C ILE A 297 -21.93 -10.37 31.86
N ASP A 298 -21.46 -9.30 32.52
CA ASP A 298 -20.68 -8.27 31.87
C ASP A 298 -19.28 -8.77 31.49
N LEU A 299 -18.62 -9.55 32.34
CA LEU A 299 -17.39 -10.26 32.00
C LEU A 299 -17.57 -11.22 30.82
N ARG A 300 -18.72 -11.91 30.74
CA ARG A 300 -19.02 -12.77 29.60
C ARG A 300 -19.22 -11.96 28.32
N ARG A 301 -19.85 -10.79 28.39
CA ARG A 301 -20.03 -9.88 27.24
C ARG A 301 -18.69 -9.31 26.77
N THR A 302 -17.81 -8.89 27.69
CA THR A 302 -16.48 -8.38 27.33
C THR A 302 -15.62 -9.48 26.71
N LEU A 303 -15.65 -10.69 27.25
CA LEU A 303 -14.96 -11.85 26.67
C LEU A 303 -15.45 -12.11 25.24
N GLN A 304 -16.77 -12.16 25.02
CA GLN A 304 -17.32 -12.33 23.68
C GLN A 304 -16.92 -11.19 22.72
N GLY A 305 -16.89 -9.94 23.20
CA GLY A 305 -16.41 -8.81 22.42
C GLY A 305 -14.95 -8.95 22.00
N LEU A 306 -14.08 -9.32 22.94
CA LEU A 306 -12.66 -9.56 22.69
C LEU A 306 -12.43 -10.76 21.76
N GLU A 307 -13.23 -11.80 21.86
CA GLU A 307 -13.14 -12.97 20.99
C GLU A 307 -13.56 -12.63 19.54
N ILE A 308 -14.61 -11.82 19.36
CA ILE A 308 -14.99 -11.30 18.05
C ILE A 308 -13.86 -10.42 17.50
N GLU A 309 -13.32 -9.50 18.30
CA GLU A 309 -12.22 -8.64 17.90
C GLU A 309 -11.00 -9.48 17.46
N LEU A 310 -10.62 -10.50 18.23
CA LEU A 310 -9.56 -11.44 17.87
C LEU A 310 -9.83 -12.12 16.53
N GLN A 311 -11.05 -12.62 16.29
CA GLN A 311 -11.43 -13.23 15.01
C GLN A 311 -11.36 -12.22 13.86
N THR A 312 -11.80 -10.98 14.07
CA THR A 312 -11.68 -9.93 13.05
C THR A 312 -10.21 -9.64 12.73
N GLN A 313 -9.34 -9.53 13.73
CA GLN A 313 -7.91 -9.28 13.56
C GLN A 313 -7.20 -10.44 12.84
N LEU A 314 -7.59 -11.69 13.12
CA LEU A 314 -7.08 -12.85 12.39
C LEU A 314 -7.52 -12.83 10.93
N SER A 315 -8.78 -12.45 10.65
CA SER A 315 -9.29 -12.34 9.28
C SER A 315 -8.59 -11.22 8.49
N THR A 316 -8.33 -10.07 9.12
CA THR A 316 -7.61 -8.95 8.49
C THR A 316 -6.15 -9.30 8.25
N LYS A 317 -5.49 -9.98 9.19
CA LYS A 317 -4.14 -10.51 9.01
C LYS A 317 -4.08 -11.44 7.79
N ALA A 318 -4.97 -12.43 7.70
CA ALA A 318 -4.99 -13.37 6.59
C ALA A 318 -5.23 -12.67 5.24
N ALA A 319 -6.11 -11.65 5.21
CA ALA A 319 -6.34 -10.86 4.01
C ALA A 319 -5.11 -10.03 3.60
N LEU A 320 -4.37 -9.46 4.55
CA LEU A 320 -3.14 -8.71 4.28
C LEU A 320 -2.01 -9.62 3.81
N GLU A 321 -1.83 -10.79 4.42
CA GLU A 321 -0.87 -11.82 3.98
C GLU A 321 -1.19 -12.31 2.56
N GLY A 322 -2.48 -12.53 2.24
CA GLY A 322 -2.92 -12.88 0.90
C GLY A 322 -2.60 -11.80 -0.13
N ARG A 323 -2.89 -10.52 0.20
CA ARG A 323 -2.55 -9.39 -0.68
C ARG A 323 -1.05 -9.25 -0.88
N LEU A 324 -0.25 -9.46 0.15
CA LEU A 324 1.21 -9.44 0.05
C LEU A 324 1.68 -10.53 -0.92
N ALA A 325 1.24 -11.78 -0.73
CA ALA A 325 1.59 -12.90 -1.61
C ALA A 325 1.15 -12.66 -3.07
N GLU A 326 -0.05 -12.10 -3.30
CA GLU A 326 -0.50 -11.72 -4.65
C GLU A 326 0.39 -10.65 -5.28
N THR A 327 0.77 -9.62 -4.51
CA THR A 327 1.67 -8.57 -5.03
C THR A 327 3.07 -9.10 -5.34
N GLU A 328 3.63 -9.93 -4.46
CA GLU A 328 4.92 -10.56 -4.68
C GLU A 328 4.90 -11.47 -5.91
N ALA A 329 3.85 -12.30 -6.07
CA ALA A 329 3.67 -13.13 -7.26
C ALA A 329 3.54 -12.29 -8.53
N HIS A 330 2.80 -11.18 -8.48
CA HIS A 330 2.63 -10.28 -9.61
C HIS A 330 3.96 -9.64 -10.04
N TYR A 331 4.71 -9.07 -9.10
CA TYR A 331 6.03 -8.49 -9.39
C TYR A 331 7.06 -9.55 -9.79
N GLY A 332 7.02 -10.74 -9.21
CA GLY A 332 7.83 -11.89 -9.64
C GLY A 332 7.56 -12.28 -11.09
N ALA A 333 6.29 -12.30 -11.51
CA ALA A 333 5.92 -12.54 -12.90
C ALA A 333 6.39 -11.42 -13.84
N GLN A 334 6.29 -10.15 -13.43
CA GLN A 334 6.81 -9.03 -14.22
C GLN A 334 8.35 -9.10 -14.37
N LEU A 335 9.06 -9.44 -13.30
CA LEU A 335 10.52 -9.59 -13.33
C LEU A 335 10.94 -10.72 -14.27
N THR A 336 10.27 -11.87 -14.21
CA THR A 336 10.58 -12.99 -15.13
C THR A 336 10.28 -12.63 -16.59
N GLN A 337 9.21 -11.87 -16.86
CA GLN A 337 8.92 -11.36 -18.20
C GLN A 337 9.99 -10.39 -18.71
N ILE A 338 10.42 -9.44 -17.88
CA ILE A 338 11.49 -8.49 -18.22
C ILE A 338 12.80 -9.23 -18.45
N GLN A 339 13.14 -10.20 -17.59
CA GLN A 339 14.33 -11.03 -17.75
C GLN A 339 14.32 -11.81 -19.07
N ALA A 340 13.17 -12.39 -19.46
CA ALA A 340 13.02 -13.07 -20.74
C ALA A 340 13.22 -12.11 -21.93
N LEU A 341 12.71 -10.88 -21.84
CA LEU A 341 12.93 -9.86 -22.87
C LEU A 341 14.41 -9.49 -22.97
N ILE A 342 15.08 -9.26 -21.84
CA ILE A 342 16.52 -8.96 -21.80
C ILE A 342 17.30 -10.09 -22.49
N SER A 343 17.07 -11.34 -22.09
CA SER A 343 17.76 -12.48 -22.70
C SER A 343 17.49 -12.62 -24.20
N SER A 344 16.28 -12.28 -24.67
CA SER A 344 15.96 -12.28 -26.11
C SER A 344 16.73 -11.20 -26.88
N ILE A 345 16.88 -10.01 -26.30
CA ILE A 345 17.62 -8.90 -26.91
C ILE A 345 19.13 -9.18 -26.88
N GLU A 346 19.63 -9.75 -25.79
CA GLU A 346 21.03 -10.18 -25.68
C GLU A 346 21.37 -11.23 -26.74
N ALA A 347 20.48 -12.20 -26.99
CA ALA A 347 20.64 -13.17 -28.06
C ALA A 347 20.63 -12.52 -29.45
N GLN A 348 19.69 -11.60 -29.73
CA GLN A 348 19.67 -10.85 -30.99
C GLN A 348 20.96 -10.03 -31.18
N LEU A 349 21.48 -9.42 -30.11
CA LEU A 349 22.72 -8.67 -30.15
C LEU A 349 23.92 -9.59 -30.44
N SER A 350 23.96 -10.79 -29.86
CA SER A 350 25.01 -11.76 -30.17
C SER A 350 24.94 -12.24 -31.62
N ASP A 351 23.75 -12.48 -32.16
CA ASP A 351 23.56 -12.91 -33.55
C ASP A 351 24.04 -11.82 -34.52
N VAL A 352 23.63 -10.56 -34.30
CA VAL A 352 24.08 -9.43 -35.13
C VAL A 352 25.60 -9.26 -35.07
N ARG A 353 26.21 -9.41 -33.88
CA ARG A 353 27.67 -9.37 -33.74
C ARG A 353 28.33 -10.48 -34.55
N ALA A 354 27.86 -11.72 -34.44
CA ALA A 354 28.39 -12.84 -35.20
C ALA A 354 28.25 -12.63 -36.71
N ASP A 355 27.11 -12.12 -37.18
CA ASP A 355 26.89 -11.79 -38.60
C ASP A 355 27.82 -10.67 -39.07
N THR A 356 28.03 -9.62 -38.28
CA THR A 356 28.97 -8.55 -38.63
C THR A 356 30.41 -9.04 -38.68
N GLU A 357 30.83 -9.92 -37.77
CA GLU A 357 32.15 -10.55 -37.80
C GLU A 357 32.30 -11.42 -39.05
N ARG A 358 31.28 -12.20 -39.40
CA ARG A 358 31.27 -13.01 -40.62
C ARG A 358 31.38 -12.16 -41.88
N GLN A 359 30.57 -11.10 -41.99
CA GLN A 359 30.64 -10.17 -43.11
C GLN A 359 32.02 -9.50 -43.20
N ASN A 360 32.61 -9.10 -42.08
CA ASN A 360 33.97 -8.54 -42.06
C ASN A 360 35.02 -9.54 -42.60
N LEU A 361 34.89 -10.83 -42.28
CA LEU A 361 35.78 -11.86 -42.83
C LEU A 361 35.57 -12.04 -44.34
N GLU A 362 34.32 -12.10 -44.81
CA GLU A 362 33.99 -12.18 -46.23
C GLU A 362 34.53 -10.95 -47.01
N TYR A 363 34.39 -9.74 -46.44
CA TYR A 363 34.94 -8.51 -47.03
C TYR A 363 36.47 -8.53 -47.12
N ARG A 364 37.17 -9.02 -46.09
CA ARG A 364 38.64 -9.16 -46.14
C ARG A 364 39.06 -10.13 -47.24
N GLN A 365 38.40 -11.28 -47.35
CA GLN A 365 38.69 -12.27 -48.40
C GLN A 365 38.45 -11.67 -49.80
N LEU A 366 37.35 -10.94 -50.00
CA LEU A 366 37.05 -10.29 -51.26
C LEU A 366 38.10 -9.22 -51.60
N MET A 367 38.55 -8.45 -50.60
CA MET A 367 39.62 -7.47 -50.78
C MET A 367 40.94 -8.13 -51.19
N ASP A 368 41.31 -9.25 -50.57
CA ASP A 368 42.51 -10.02 -50.93
C ASP A 368 42.45 -10.53 -52.38
N ILE A 369 41.30 -11.07 -52.80
CA ILE A 369 41.06 -11.51 -54.19
C ILE A 369 41.15 -10.32 -55.14
N LYS A 370 40.53 -9.19 -54.80
CA LYS A 370 40.54 -7.96 -55.60
C LYS A 370 41.96 -7.43 -55.77
N LEU A 371 42.76 -7.40 -54.71
CA LEU A 371 44.18 -7.01 -54.78
C LEU A 371 44.99 -7.95 -55.68
N ARG A 372 44.74 -9.27 -55.62
CA ARG A 372 45.38 -10.24 -56.51
C ARG A 372 44.99 -10.04 -57.98
N LEU A 373 43.72 -9.84 -58.27
CA LEU A 373 43.25 -9.56 -59.63
C LEU A 373 43.80 -8.24 -60.17
N GLU A 374 43.93 -7.20 -59.33
CA GLU A 374 44.57 -5.94 -59.71
C GLU A 374 46.05 -6.14 -60.08
N GLN A 375 46.77 -7.00 -59.35
CA GLN A 375 48.14 -7.39 -59.71
C GLN A 375 48.19 -8.15 -61.05
N GLU A 376 47.29 -9.10 -61.28
CA GLU A 376 47.19 -9.84 -62.55
C GLU A 376 46.85 -8.90 -63.73
N ILE A 377 45.95 -7.94 -63.56
CA ILE A 377 45.65 -6.93 -64.59
C ILE A 377 46.87 -6.05 -64.86
N ALA A 378 47.61 -5.64 -63.82
CA ALA A 378 48.82 -4.84 -63.98
C ALA A 378 49.89 -5.59 -64.79
N THR A 379 50.08 -6.90 -64.53
CA THR A 379 50.99 -7.71 -65.34
C THR A 379 50.48 -7.86 -66.77
N TYR A 380 49.19 -8.15 -66.99
CA TYR A 380 48.62 -8.22 -68.33
C TYR A 380 48.78 -6.90 -69.12
N ARG A 381 48.59 -5.74 -68.49
CA ARG A 381 48.84 -4.44 -69.11
C ARG A 381 50.30 -4.25 -69.52
N SER A 382 51.24 -4.62 -68.63
CA SER A 382 52.68 -4.54 -68.94
C SER A 382 53.08 -5.45 -70.10
N LEU A 383 52.52 -6.66 -70.20
CA LEU A 383 52.76 -7.55 -71.35
C LEU A 383 52.19 -6.97 -72.65
N LEU A 384 50.99 -6.39 -72.62
CA LEU A 384 50.39 -5.73 -73.79
C LEU A 384 51.22 -4.53 -74.26
N GLU A 385 51.63 -3.65 -73.35
CA GLU A 385 52.49 -2.50 -73.66
C GLU A 385 53.84 -2.97 -74.25
N GLY A 386 54.42 -4.06 -73.73
CA GLY A 386 55.63 -4.66 -74.30
C GLY A 386 55.44 -5.25 -75.71
N GLN A 387 54.27 -5.82 -75.98
CA GLN A 387 53.92 -6.36 -77.29
C GLN A 387 53.58 -5.26 -78.31
N GLU A 388 52.91 -4.18 -77.90
CA GLU A 388 52.68 -2.99 -78.72
C GLU A 388 53.99 -2.27 -79.04
N ALA A 389 54.93 -2.19 -78.10
CA ALA A 389 56.29 -1.72 -78.37
C ALA A 389 57.03 -2.62 -79.37
N TYR A 390 56.79 -3.93 -79.36
CA TYR A 390 57.36 -4.84 -80.37
C TYR A 390 56.74 -4.60 -81.76
N TYR A 391 55.41 -4.47 -81.86
CA TYR A 391 54.72 -4.21 -83.13
C TYR A 391 55.02 -2.83 -83.74
N ASN A 392 55.15 -1.79 -82.92
CA ASN A 392 55.52 -0.44 -83.39
C ASN A 392 56.97 -0.32 -83.87
N ASN A 393 57.83 -1.32 -83.57
CA ASN A 393 59.23 -1.39 -83.99
C ASN A 393 59.49 -2.36 -85.16
N LEU A 394 58.45 -2.96 -85.78
CA LEU A 394 58.64 -3.70 -87.03
C LEU A 394 58.86 -2.72 -88.20
N PRO A 395 59.94 -2.87 -88.99
CA PRO A 395 60.14 -2.05 -90.18
C PRO A 395 59.06 -2.39 -91.21
N THR A 396 58.32 -1.37 -91.67
CA THR A 396 57.44 -1.48 -92.82
C THR A 396 58.29 -1.74 -94.06
N THR A 397 58.42 -3.00 -94.47
CA THR A 397 58.92 -3.35 -95.80
C THR A 397 57.87 -2.92 -96.82
N LYS A 398 58.03 -1.72 -97.37
CA LYS A 398 57.38 -1.32 -98.62
C LYS A 398 57.93 -2.21 -99.74
N THR A 399 57.11 -3.11 -100.25
CA THR A 399 57.30 -3.73 -101.56
C THR A 399 56.90 -2.72 -102.65
N ALA A 400 57.87 -2.37 -103.50
CA ALA A 400 57.68 -1.89 -104.86
C ALA A 400 58.53 -2.76 -105.78
#